data_AF-X1VN39-F1
#
_entry.id   AF-X1VN39-F1
#
_cell.length_a   1.000
_cell.length_b   1.000
_cell.length_c   1.000
_cell.angle_alpha   90.00
_cell.angle_beta   90.00
_cell.angle_gamma   90.00
#
_symmetry.space_group_name_H-M   'P 1'
#
loop_
_entity.id
_entity.type
_entity.pdbx_description
1 polymer ?
#
loop_
_entity_poly.entity_id
_entity_poly.type
_entity_poly.pdbx_seq_one_letter_code
_entity_poly.pdbx_strand_id
1 'polypeptide(L)'
;CLQICRRAYTVKEKETGNELEINNEYIMSPKDLNTIGFLNKILDAGVKLLKIEGRARSPEYVKTVVECYDEAVRSIINGTYNDKEIKEWERRLSMVFNRGFWGGYYLGKRLGEWNHRYGSRATKRKIYLGKITNYFSRIQVAEFKIETGFLNVNDEILIIGPTTGVIQSRVKEIRVNLKNVTKTKKGEVCSIPVSYIVRRSDKLYKLVDATEVQQQ
;
A
#
# COMPACT_ATOMS: atom_id res chain seq x y z
N CYS A 1 -0.37 16.97 2.93
CA CYS A 1 -0.97 16.98 1.57
C CYS A 1 -1.54 18.38 1.35
N LEU A 2 -0.97 19.18 0.45
CA LEU A 2 -1.44 20.55 0.20
C LEU A 2 -2.72 20.61 -0.66
N GLN A 3 -3.12 19.49 -1.26
CA GLN A 3 -4.26 19.44 -2.17
C GLN A 3 -5.59 19.73 -1.48
N ILE A 4 -6.41 20.55 -2.15
CA ILE A 4 -7.73 21.01 -1.72
C ILE A 4 -8.72 19.84 -1.53
N CYS A 5 -8.60 18.78 -2.33
CA CYS A 5 -9.50 17.63 -2.35
C CYS A 5 -9.58 16.80 -1.05
N ARG A 6 -8.86 17.15 0.01
CA ARG A 6 -8.87 16.44 1.29
C ARG A 6 -9.27 17.30 2.49
N ARG A 7 -9.72 18.53 2.26
CA ARG A 7 -10.13 19.46 3.31
C ARG A 7 -11.63 19.36 3.56
N ALA A 8 -12.05 19.74 4.76
CA ALA A 8 -13.46 20.02 5.05
C ALA A 8 -13.82 21.38 4.43
N TYR A 9 -15.05 21.50 3.95
CA TYR A 9 -15.56 22.71 3.30
C TYR A 9 -16.90 23.09 3.89
N THR A 10 -17.03 24.37 4.27
CA THR A 10 -18.32 25.04 4.34
C THR A 10 -18.67 25.52 2.95
N VAL A 11 -19.84 25.14 2.44
CA VAL A 11 -20.32 25.58 1.12
C VAL A 11 -21.25 26.75 1.30
N LYS A 12 -20.96 27.88 0.62
CA LYS A 12 -21.82 29.05 0.59
C LYS A 12 -22.37 29.28 -0.80
N GLU A 13 -23.65 29.58 -0.90
CA GLU A 13 -24.25 30.11 -2.11
C GLU A 13 -23.65 31.49 -2.42
N LYS A 14 -23.31 31.75 -3.68
CA LYS A 14 -22.63 33.00 -4.06
C LYS A 14 -23.54 34.24 -4.01
N GLU A 15 -24.83 34.08 -4.29
CA GLU A 15 -25.76 35.21 -4.40
C GLU A 15 -26.29 35.67 -3.04
N THR A 16 -26.72 34.73 -2.21
CA THR A 16 -27.32 35.02 -0.89
C THR A 16 -26.29 34.98 0.25
N GLY A 17 -25.16 34.30 0.05
CA GLY A 17 -24.20 34.01 1.11
C GLY A 17 -24.62 32.90 2.08
N ASN A 18 -25.78 32.28 1.86
CA ASN A 18 -26.30 31.22 2.73
C ASN A 18 -25.36 30.00 2.75
N GLU A 19 -25.09 29.49 3.95
CA GLU A 19 -24.34 28.25 4.12
C GLU A 19 -25.27 27.05 3.90
N LEU A 20 -24.83 26.10 3.07
CA LEU A 20 -25.55 24.84 2.88
C LEU A 20 -25.14 23.85 3.96
N GLU A 21 -26.12 23.29 4.67
CA GLU A 21 -25.89 22.18 5.59
C GLU A 21 -25.65 20.90 4.78
N ILE A 22 -24.41 20.41 4.80
CA ILE A 22 -24.01 19.21 4.07
C ILE A 22 -23.62 18.14 5.09
N ASN A 23 -24.33 17.01 5.08
CA ASN A 23 -24.08 15.86 5.98
C ASN A 23 -22.64 15.32 5.93
N ASN A 24 -21.88 15.62 4.86
CA ASN A 24 -20.47 15.31 4.75
C ASN A 24 -19.66 16.50 4.22
N GLU A 25 -18.93 17.18 5.10
CA GLU A 25 -18.12 18.36 4.81
C GLU A 25 -16.93 18.09 3.86
N TYR A 26 -16.63 16.81 3.55
CA TYR A 26 -15.56 16.39 2.65
C TYR A 26 -15.99 16.28 1.17
N ILE A 27 -16.66 17.32 0.68
CA ILE A 27 -17.31 17.35 -0.64
C ILE A 27 -16.37 17.11 -1.83
N MET A 28 -15.06 17.35 -1.67
CA MET A 28 -14.05 17.15 -2.72
C MET A 28 -13.20 15.89 -2.51
N SER A 29 -13.51 15.05 -1.51
CA SER A 29 -12.75 13.85 -1.17
C SER A 29 -13.54 12.57 -1.49
N PRO A 30 -13.72 12.20 -2.77
CA PRO A 30 -14.40 10.97 -3.12
C PRO A 30 -13.63 9.74 -2.60
N LYS A 31 -14.39 8.67 -2.35
CA LYS A 31 -13.81 7.33 -2.11
C LYS A 31 -13.00 6.87 -3.32
N ASP A 32 -12.09 5.94 -3.13
CA ASP A 32 -11.26 5.42 -4.21
C ASP A 32 -12.07 4.48 -5.12
N LEU A 33 -11.96 4.67 -6.44
CA LEU A 33 -12.60 3.80 -7.42
C LEU A 33 -11.99 2.39 -7.31
N ASN A 34 -12.83 1.39 -7.04
CA ASN A 34 -12.45 -0.01 -7.04
C ASN A 34 -13.48 -0.83 -7.81
N THR A 35 -13.03 -1.46 -8.88
CA THR A 35 -13.86 -2.28 -9.78
C THR A 35 -13.61 -3.78 -9.63
N ILE A 36 -12.72 -4.18 -8.72
CA ILE A 36 -12.22 -5.56 -8.66
C ILE A 36 -13.32 -6.58 -8.40
N GLY A 37 -14.40 -6.20 -7.69
CA GLY A 37 -15.52 -7.09 -7.38
C GLY A 37 -16.51 -7.30 -8.54
N PHE A 38 -16.39 -6.54 -9.62
CA PHE A 38 -17.20 -6.75 -10.83
C PHE A 38 -16.34 -6.66 -12.10
N LEU A 39 -15.06 -6.99 -11.99
CA LEU A 39 -14.11 -6.88 -13.09
C LEU A 39 -14.48 -7.78 -14.27
N ASN A 40 -15.09 -8.94 -13.99
CA ASN A 40 -15.65 -9.82 -15.01
C ASN A 40 -16.63 -9.08 -15.93
N LYS A 41 -17.55 -8.29 -15.37
CA LYS A 41 -18.52 -7.50 -16.16
C LYS A 41 -17.85 -6.44 -17.03
N ILE A 42 -16.73 -5.87 -16.58
CA ILE A 42 -15.96 -4.90 -17.37
C ILE A 42 -15.32 -5.60 -18.58
N LEU A 43 -14.74 -6.78 -18.38
CA LEU A 43 -14.15 -7.56 -19.47
C LEU A 43 -15.21 -8.08 -20.46
N ASP A 44 -16.36 -8.54 -19.95
CA ASP A 44 -17.51 -8.99 -20.74
C ASP A 44 -18.07 -7.87 -21.63
N ALA A 45 -17.97 -6.61 -21.19
CA ALA A 45 -18.35 -5.44 -21.99
C ALA A 45 -17.41 -5.16 -23.18
N GLY A 46 -16.39 -5.99 -23.39
CA GLY A 46 -15.46 -5.88 -24.51
C GLY A 46 -14.21 -5.06 -24.24
N VAL A 47 -13.97 -4.64 -22.98
CA VAL A 47 -12.76 -3.88 -22.61
C VAL A 47 -11.51 -4.73 -22.83
N LYS A 48 -10.53 -4.17 -23.56
CA LYS A 48 -9.26 -4.84 -23.88
C LYS A 48 -8.06 -4.29 -23.13
N LEU A 49 -8.15 -3.07 -22.61
CA LEU A 49 -7.07 -2.41 -21.89
C LEU A 49 -7.57 -1.88 -20.55
N LEU A 50 -6.95 -2.35 -19.48
CA LEU A 50 -7.15 -1.82 -18.13
C LEU A 50 -5.95 -0.92 -17.79
N LYS A 51 -6.23 0.35 -17.50
CA LYS A 51 -5.21 1.30 -17.06
C LYS A 51 -5.29 1.49 -15.55
N ILE A 52 -4.15 1.32 -14.87
CA ILE A 52 -3.99 1.58 -13.44
C ILE A 52 -3.17 2.87 -13.28
N GLU A 53 -3.68 3.85 -12.52
CA GLU A 53 -3.01 5.13 -12.28
C GLU A 53 -2.08 5.05 -11.06
N GLY A 54 -0.77 5.10 -11.31
CA GLY A 54 0.28 5.01 -10.29
C GLY A 54 1.04 6.31 -10.01
N ARG A 55 0.76 7.42 -10.70
CA ARG A 55 1.55 8.65 -10.53
C ARG A 55 1.42 9.20 -9.12
N ALA A 56 2.57 9.58 -8.55
CA ALA A 56 2.67 10.06 -7.18
C ALA A 56 2.06 9.08 -6.14
N ARG A 57 2.04 7.78 -6.46
CA ARG A 57 1.72 6.70 -5.53
C ARG A 57 3.00 6.06 -5.03
N SER A 58 2.91 5.45 -3.85
CA SER A 58 4.05 4.75 -3.29
C SER A 58 4.34 3.47 -4.09
N PRO A 59 5.58 2.98 -4.10
CA PRO A 59 5.91 1.73 -4.79
C PRO A 59 5.05 0.55 -4.34
N GLU A 60 4.70 0.49 -3.05
CA GLU A 60 3.87 -0.57 -2.47
C GLU A 60 2.43 -0.51 -2.99
N TYR A 61 1.89 0.69 -3.17
CA TYR A 61 0.59 0.87 -3.80
C TYR A 61 0.58 0.30 -5.22
N VAL A 62 1.59 0.67 -6.03
CA VAL A 62 1.66 0.22 -7.42
C VAL A 62 1.76 -1.30 -7.49
N LYS A 63 2.63 -1.90 -6.67
CA LYS A 63 2.77 -3.35 -6.58
C LYS A 63 1.45 -4.03 -6.24
N THR A 64 0.85 -3.69 -5.09
CA THR A 64 -0.35 -4.37 -4.60
C THR A 64 -1.53 -4.24 -5.57
N VAL A 65 -1.73 -3.05 -6.15
CA VAL A 65 -2.85 -2.81 -7.08
C VAL A 65 -2.65 -3.58 -8.37
N VAL A 66 -1.44 -3.57 -8.95
CA VAL A 66 -1.15 -4.32 -10.18
C VAL A 66 -1.28 -5.82 -9.95
N GLU A 67 -0.73 -6.35 -8.86
CA GLU A 67 -0.84 -7.78 -8.52
C GLU A 67 -2.30 -8.21 -8.33
N CYS A 68 -3.11 -7.47 -7.57
CA CYS A 68 -4.52 -7.81 -7.38
C CYS A 68 -5.30 -7.83 -8.69
N TYR A 69 -5.10 -6.84 -9.56
CA TYR A 69 -5.82 -6.77 -10.83
C TYR A 69 -5.31 -7.80 -11.85
N ASP A 70 -4.01 -8.12 -11.88
CA ASP A 70 -3.46 -9.20 -12.72
C ASP A 70 -4.01 -10.57 -12.29
N GLU A 71 -3.99 -10.86 -10.98
CA GLU A 71 -4.59 -12.08 -10.41
C GLU A 71 -6.08 -12.18 -10.73
N ALA A 72 -6.84 -11.09 -10.58
CA ALA A 72 -8.26 -11.07 -10.88
C ALA A 72 -8.55 -11.33 -12.37
N VAL A 73 -7.80 -10.72 -13.28
CA VAL A 73 -7.93 -10.98 -14.73
C VAL A 73 -7.61 -12.43 -15.06
N ARG A 74 -6.51 -12.98 -14.53
CA ARG A 74 -6.16 -14.39 -14.72
C ARG A 74 -7.24 -15.32 -14.18
N SER A 75 -7.80 -15.00 -13.02
CA SER A 75 -8.86 -15.79 -12.41
C SER A 75 -10.15 -15.77 -13.25
N ILE A 76 -10.49 -14.63 -13.87
CA ILE A 76 -11.62 -14.53 -14.81
C ILE A 76 -11.37 -15.40 -16.03
N ILE A 77 -10.18 -15.33 -16.63
CA ILE A 77 -9.80 -16.14 -17.80
C ILE A 77 -9.84 -17.64 -17.49
N ASN A 78 -9.40 -18.03 -16.29
CA ASN A 78 -9.35 -19.43 -15.86
C ASN A 78 -10.68 -19.95 -15.28
N GLY A 79 -11.72 -19.11 -15.20
CA GLY A 79 -13.01 -19.49 -14.62
C GLY A 79 -13.00 -19.71 -13.11
N THR A 80 -11.97 -19.22 -12.40
CA THR A 80 -11.85 -19.35 -10.94
C THR A 80 -12.36 -18.13 -10.18
N TYR A 81 -12.75 -17.05 -10.86
CA TYR A 81 -13.15 -15.78 -10.25
C TYR A 81 -14.42 -15.94 -9.40
N ASN A 82 -14.27 -15.76 -8.09
CA ASN A 82 -15.35 -15.99 -7.11
C ASN A 82 -15.26 -15.04 -5.89
N ASP A 83 -16.31 -15.01 -5.08
CA ASP A 83 -16.44 -14.12 -3.92
C ASP A 83 -15.31 -14.24 -2.88
N LYS A 84 -14.72 -15.43 -2.72
CA LYS A 84 -13.62 -15.64 -1.76
C LYS A 84 -12.36 -14.93 -2.24
N GLU A 85 -12.02 -15.03 -3.52
CA GLU A 85 -10.87 -14.34 -4.10
C GLU A 85 -11.09 -12.83 -4.12
N ILE A 86 -12.29 -12.38 -4.49
CA ILE A 86 -12.68 -10.96 -4.48
C ILE A 86 -12.43 -10.35 -3.10
N LYS A 87 -12.91 -10.99 -2.03
CA LYS A 87 -12.73 -10.51 -0.66
C LYS A 87 -11.25 -10.44 -0.26
N GLU A 88 -10.43 -11.40 -0.69
CA GLU A 88 -9.00 -11.37 -0.42
C GLU A 88 -8.28 -10.23 -1.15
N TRP A 89 -8.61 -9.99 -2.41
CA TRP A 89 -8.07 -8.84 -3.13
C TRP A 89 -8.55 -7.51 -2.55
N GLU A 90 -9.83 -7.38 -2.19
CA GLU A 90 -10.35 -6.19 -1.51
C GLU A 90 -9.62 -5.93 -0.18
N ARG A 91 -9.35 -6.99 0.60
CA ARG A 91 -8.58 -6.92 1.83
C ARG A 91 -7.16 -6.40 1.56
N ARG A 92 -6.45 -6.95 0.57
CA ARG A 92 -5.12 -6.49 0.17
C ARG A 92 -5.12 -5.03 -0.32
N LEU A 93 -6.07 -4.66 -1.18
CA LEU A 93 -6.21 -3.30 -1.68
C LEU A 93 -6.48 -2.33 -0.53
N SER A 94 -7.28 -2.72 0.46
CA SER A 94 -7.60 -1.85 1.61
C SER A 94 -6.37 -1.46 2.45
N MET A 95 -5.27 -2.21 2.36
CA MET A 95 -4.01 -1.90 3.03
C MET A 95 -3.25 -0.73 2.37
N VAL A 96 -3.49 -0.48 1.08
CA VAL A 96 -2.82 0.59 0.31
C VAL A 96 -3.74 1.77 -0.03
N PHE A 97 -5.05 1.59 0.14
CA PHE A 97 -6.08 2.63 -0.03
C PHE A 97 -6.62 3.13 1.29
N ASN A 98 -6.81 4.44 1.40
CA ASN A 98 -7.02 5.11 2.69
C ASN A 98 -8.36 5.84 2.79
N ARG A 99 -9.20 5.79 1.74
CA ARG A 99 -10.46 6.56 1.66
C ARG A 99 -11.71 5.68 1.48
N GLY A 100 -11.57 4.38 1.67
CA GLY A 100 -12.61 3.41 1.35
C GLY A 100 -12.81 3.23 -0.15
N PHE A 101 -13.67 2.27 -0.51
CA PHE A 101 -13.93 1.92 -1.90
C PHE A 101 -15.28 2.40 -2.37
N TRP A 102 -15.33 2.73 -3.65
CA TRP A 102 -16.55 2.95 -4.38
C TRP A 102 -16.44 2.32 -5.76
N GLY A 103 -17.51 1.66 -6.21
CA GLY A 103 -17.58 1.04 -7.53
C GLY A 103 -17.74 2.03 -8.69
N GLY A 104 -17.68 3.34 -8.44
CA GLY A 104 -17.97 4.35 -9.46
C GLY A 104 -19.44 4.34 -9.89
N TYR A 105 -19.69 5.00 -11.01
CA TYR A 105 -21.01 5.01 -11.68
C TYR A 105 -21.29 3.75 -12.50
N TYR A 106 -20.38 2.77 -12.47
CA TYR A 106 -20.61 1.49 -13.12
C TYR A 106 -21.86 0.81 -12.56
N LEU A 107 -22.51 0.00 -13.38
CA LEU A 107 -23.71 -0.77 -13.02
C LEU A 107 -24.90 0.11 -12.58
N GLY A 108 -24.99 1.35 -13.08
CA GLY A 108 -26.13 2.24 -12.83
C GLY A 108 -26.17 2.86 -11.43
N LYS A 109 -25.06 2.83 -10.68
CA LYS A 109 -24.98 3.46 -9.36
C LYS A 109 -25.10 4.98 -9.47
N ARG A 110 -25.92 5.59 -8.59
CA ARG A 110 -26.09 7.05 -8.46
C ARG A 110 -25.04 7.64 -7.50
N LEU A 111 -24.90 8.97 -7.53
CA LEU A 111 -24.09 9.76 -6.59
C LEU A 111 -24.44 9.43 -5.12
N GLY A 112 -23.45 9.37 -4.22
CA GLY A 112 -23.72 9.27 -2.77
C GLY A 112 -22.63 8.65 -1.89
N GLU A 113 -21.59 8.04 -2.46
CA GLU A 113 -20.60 7.30 -1.67
C GLU A 113 -19.40 8.17 -1.30
N TRP A 114 -19.55 8.92 -0.21
CA TRP A 114 -18.52 9.85 0.27
C TRP A 114 -17.75 9.29 1.48
N ASN A 115 -16.48 9.69 1.64
CA ASN A 115 -15.74 9.37 2.86
C ASN A 115 -16.19 10.28 4.01
N HIS A 116 -16.61 9.71 5.13
CA HIS A 116 -17.10 10.43 6.32
C HIS A 116 -15.98 10.87 7.29
N ARG A 117 -14.69 10.67 6.96
CA ARG A 117 -13.58 10.85 7.92
C ARG A 117 -12.37 11.58 7.31
N TYR A 118 -11.75 12.44 8.11
CA TYR A 118 -10.60 13.29 7.75
C TYR A 118 -9.31 12.50 7.43
N GLY A 119 -8.56 12.96 6.42
CA GLY A 119 -7.15 12.61 6.23
C GLY A 119 -6.84 11.28 5.52
N SER A 120 -5.57 10.85 5.59
CA SER A 120 -5.09 9.57 5.05
C SER A 120 -5.03 8.52 6.17
N ARG A 121 -5.93 7.54 6.18
CA ARG A 121 -5.98 6.45 7.17
C ARG A 121 -5.23 5.20 6.72
N ALA A 122 -3.93 5.33 6.42
CA ALA A 122 -3.11 4.13 6.22
C ALA A 122 -3.10 3.33 7.53
N THR A 123 -3.53 2.07 7.49
CA THR A 123 -3.53 1.19 8.67
C THR A 123 -2.11 0.83 9.09
N LYS A 124 -1.17 0.82 8.14
CA LYS A 124 0.25 0.60 8.38
C LYS A 124 1.08 1.83 8.01
N ARG A 125 2.15 2.05 8.77
CA ARG A 125 3.19 3.05 8.49
C ARG A 125 4.52 2.34 8.25
N LYS A 126 5.31 2.89 7.32
CA LYS A 126 6.68 2.44 7.09
C LYS A 126 7.66 3.34 7.84
N ILE A 127 8.53 2.74 8.64
CA ILE A 127 9.62 3.41 9.34
C ILE A 127 10.92 3.04 8.62
N TYR A 128 11.66 4.04 8.17
CA TYR A 128 12.99 3.80 7.58
C TYR A 128 13.92 3.22 8.64
N LEU A 129 14.67 2.17 8.28
CA LEU A 129 15.67 1.55 9.17
C LEU A 129 17.09 1.63 8.61
N GLY A 130 17.27 1.68 7.30
CA GLY A 130 18.60 1.69 6.70
C GLY A 130 18.61 1.26 5.25
N LYS A 131 19.75 0.74 4.79
CA LYS A 131 19.96 0.39 3.39
C LYS A 131 20.79 -0.87 3.21
N ILE A 132 20.66 -1.48 2.03
CA ILE A 132 21.43 -2.65 1.63
C ILE A 132 22.85 -2.27 1.25
N THR A 133 23.82 -2.96 1.83
CA THR A 133 25.25 -2.82 1.54
C THR A 133 25.74 -3.93 0.60
N ASN A 134 25.18 -5.14 0.70
CA ASN A 134 25.54 -6.25 -0.16
C ASN A 134 24.42 -7.30 -0.30
N TYR A 135 24.50 -8.12 -1.35
CA TYR A 135 23.64 -9.30 -1.51
C TYR A 135 24.46 -10.51 -1.95
N PHE A 136 24.35 -11.60 -1.21
CA PHE A 136 25.03 -12.86 -1.46
C PHE A 136 24.05 -13.84 -2.13
N SER A 137 24.02 -13.82 -3.46
CA SER A 137 23.03 -14.55 -4.27
C SER A 137 23.01 -16.07 -4.03
N ARG A 138 24.18 -16.70 -3.88
CA ARG A 138 24.30 -18.15 -3.69
C ARG A 138 23.59 -18.66 -2.43
N ILE A 139 23.61 -17.86 -1.36
CA ILE A 139 23.01 -18.20 -0.06
C ILE A 139 21.72 -17.41 0.22
N GLN A 140 21.30 -16.57 -0.72
CA GLN A 140 20.11 -15.72 -0.61
C GLN A 140 20.09 -14.86 0.67
N VAL A 141 21.21 -14.20 0.98
CA VAL A 141 21.35 -13.33 2.16
C VAL A 141 21.64 -11.90 1.74
N ALA A 142 20.91 -10.95 2.31
CA ALA A 142 21.18 -9.52 2.14
C ALA A 142 21.84 -8.96 3.39
N GLU A 143 22.84 -8.12 3.20
CA GLU A 143 23.52 -7.34 4.24
C GLU A 143 22.96 -5.91 4.26
N PHE A 144 22.64 -5.43 5.45
CA PHE A 144 22.03 -4.13 5.70
C PHE A 144 22.88 -3.35 6.68
N LYS A 145 23.01 -2.05 6.43
CA LYS A 145 23.46 -1.09 7.44
C LYS A 145 22.23 -0.45 8.08
N ILE A 146 22.03 -0.68 9.39
CA ILE A 146 20.95 -0.08 10.17
C ILE A 146 21.33 1.36 10.50
N GLU A 147 20.65 2.32 9.90
CA GLU A 147 20.90 3.76 10.06
C GLU A 147 19.99 4.38 11.13
N THR A 148 18.81 3.81 11.35
CA THR A 148 17.78 4.32 12.27
C THR A 148 17.06 3.18 12.98
N GLY A 149 16.62 3.42 14.22
CA GLY A 149 15.82 2.45 14.98
C GLY A 149 16.53 1.12 15.23
N PHE A 150 15.76 0.04 15.17
CA PHE A 150 16.20 -1.34 15.34
C PHE A 150 15.27 -2.29 14.57
N LEU A 151 15.78 -3.47 14.24
CA LEU A 151 15.03 -4.55 13.61
C LEU A 151 14.98 -5.75 14.56
N ASN A 152 13.81 -6.34 14.73
CA ASN A 152 13.63 -7.59 15.47
C ASN A 152 13.31 -8.76 14.53
N VAL A 153 13.60 -9.97 15.00
CA VAL A 153 13.03 -11.18 14.39
C VAL A 153 11.50 -11.09 14.42
N ASN A 154 10.86 -11.59 13.36
CA ASN A 154 9.42 -11.52 13.06
C ASN A 154 8.88 -10.16 12.62
N ASP A 155 9.68 -9.10 12.56
CA ASP A 155 9.24 -7.82 12.01
C ASP A 155 8.81 -7.97 10.53
N GLU A 156 7.74 -7.29 10.14
CA GLU A 156 7.38 -7.11 8.73
C GLU A 156 8.25 -6.00 8.14
N ILE A 157 8.89 -6.31 7.01
CA ILE A 157 9.81 -5.40 6.33
C ILE A 157 9.42 -5.16 4.87
N LEU A 158 9.84 -4.00 4.39
CA LEU A 158 9.78 -3.58 3.00
C LEU A 158 11.19 -3.22 2.52
N ILE A 159 11.63 -3.84 1.43
CA ILE A 159 12.84 -3.47 0.71
C ILE A 159 12.42 -2.80 -0.58
N ILE A 160 12.90 -1.58 -0.80
CA ILE A 160 12.49 -0.74 -1.92
C ILE A 160 13.71 -0.24 -2.68
N GLY A 161 13.75 -0.56 -3.96
CA GLY A 161 14.82 -0.17 -4.88
C GLY A 161 14.29 0.28 -6.23
N PRO A 162 15.01 1.14 -6.96
CA PRO A 162 14.59 1.60 -8.28
C PRO A 162 14.46 0.46 -9.30
N THR A 163 15.34 -0.54 -9.24
CA THR A 163 15.32 -1.72 -10.12
C THR A 163 14.77 -2.97 -9.43
N THR A 164 14.86 -3.03 -8.11
CA THR A 164 14.30 -4.11 -7.28
C THR A 164 12.77 -4.02 -7.13
N GLY A 165 12.21 -2.82 -7.27
CA GLY A 165 10.79 -2.59 -7.00
C GLY A 165 10.50 -2.67 -5.51
N VAL A 166 9.51 -3.50 -5.12
CA VAL A 166 9.09 -3.68 -3.73
C VAL A 166 9.09 -5.15 -3.35
N ILE A 167 9.89 -5.48 -2.35
CA ILE A 167 9.87 -6.78 -1.69
C ILE A 167 9.29 -6.59 -0.30
N GLN A 168 8.22 -7.32 -0.01
CA GLN A 168 7.67 -7.42 1.34
C GLN A 168 8.03 -8.80 1.89
N SER A 169 8.55 -8.82 3.12
CA SER A 169 8.98 -10.06 3.77
C SER A 169 8.82 -9.97 5.27
N ARG A 170 8.93 -11.11 5.96
CA ARG A 170 9.03 -11.19 7.41
C ARG A 170 10.45 -11.61 7.79
N VAL A 171 11.05 -10.94 8.76
CA VAL A 171 12.40 -11.26 9.22
C VAL A 171 12.39 -12.60 9.95
N LYS A 172 13.04 -13.62 9.38
CA LYS A 172 13.12 -14.95 9.98
C LYS A 172 14.29 -15.10 10.96
N GLU A 173 15.42 -14.50 10.62
CA GLU A 173 16.68 -14.58 11.37
C GLU A 173 17.48 -13.31 11.11
N ILE A 174 18.25 -12.88 12.12
CA ILE A 174 19.17 -11.75 12.01
C ILE A 174 20.55 -12.22 12.48
N ARG A 175 21.57 -11.90 11.69
CA ARG A 175 22.97 -12.10 12.06
C ARG A 175 23.72 -10.78 12.15
N VAL A 176 24.42 -10.56 13.26
CA VAL A 176 25.36 -9.45 13.45
C VAL A 176 26.71 -10.05 13.81
N ASN A 177 27.76 -9.71 13.06
CA ASN A 177 29.10 -10.30 13.22
C ASN A 177 29.06 -11.84 13.27
N LEU A 178 28.32 -12.46 12.35
CA LEU A 178 28.12 -13.91 12.22
C LEU A 178 27.38 -14.60 13.39
N LYS A 179 26.94 -13.84 14.41
CA LYS A 179 26.17 -14.37 15.54
C LYS A 179 24.68 -14.09 15.36
N ASN A 180 23.86 -15.06 15.72
CA ASN A 180 22.40 -14.89 15.73
C ASN A 180 22.00 -13.93 16.85
N VAL A 181 21.20 -12.94 16.49
CA VAL A 181 20.65 -11.96 17.43
C VAL A 181 19.14 -11.86 17.22
N THR A 182 18.41 -11.53 18.27
CA THR A 182 16.96 -11.31 18.19
C THR A 182 16.62 -9.87 17.78
N LYS A 183 17.56 -8.94 17.96
CA LYS A 183 17.39 -7.50 17.75
C LYS A 183 18.69 -6.83 17.34
N THR A 184 18.61 -5.89 16.40
CA THR A 184 19.76 -5.02 16.01
C THR A 184 19.78 -3.70 16.79
N LYS A 185 20.88 -2.97 16.67
CA LYS A 185 21.04 -1.59 17.13
C LYS A 185 21.33 -0.65 15.96
N LYS A 186 21.02 0.63 16.16
CA LYS A 186 21.42 1.70 15.24
C LYS A 186 22.94 1.67 15.05
N GLY A 187 23.38 1.73 13.79
CA GLY A 187 24.78 1.71 13.38
C GLY A 187 25.32 0.32 13.05
N GLU A 188 24.63 -0.75 13.43
CA GLU A 188 25.08 -2.11 13.17
C GLU A 188 24.91 -2.50 11.69
N VAL A 189 25.82 -3.37 11.23
CA VAL A 189 25.66 -4.09 9.98
C VAL A 189 25.11 -5.48 10.32
N CYS A 190 23.96 -5.82 9.74
CA CYS A 190 23.30 -7.09 9.96
C CYS A 190 22.99 -7.79 8.63
N SER A 191 22.88 -9.11 8.68
CA SER A 191 22.48 -9.94 7.54
C SER A 191 21.17 -10.67 7.83
N ILE A 192 20.26 -10.72 6.86
CA ILE A 192 19.02 -11.49 6.93
C ILE A 192 18.80 -12.29 5.63
N PRO A 193 18.12 -13.45 5.69
CA PRO A 193 17.71 -14.17 4.48
C PRO A 193 16.70 -13.38 3.63
N VAL A 194 16.97 -13.22 2.33
CA VAL A 194 16.09 -12.58 1.35
C VAL A 194 16.13 -13.38 0.05
N SER A 195 15.02 -14.08 -0.26
CA SER A 195 14.91 -14.98 -1.42
C SER A 195 14.87 -14.28 -2.78
N TYR A 196 14.73 -12.96 -2.80
CA TYR A 196 14.71 -12.15 -4.02
C TYR A 196 16.02 -11.39 -4.18
N ILE A 197 16.43 -11.20 -5.43
CA ILE A 197 17.62 -10.41 -5.73
C ILE A 197 17.35 -8.95 -5.35
N VAL A 198 18.23 -8.40 -4.52
CA VAL A 198 18.22 -7.01 -4.07
C VAL A 198 19.50 -6.29 -4.48
N ARG A 199 19.48 -4.97 -4.52
CA ARG A 199 20.58 -4.14 -4.99
C ARG A 199 21.15 -3.28 -3.87
N ARG A 200 22.43 -2.91 -4.03
CA ARG A 200 23.07 -1.95 -3.12
C ARG A 200 22.30 -0.64 -3.12
N SER A 201 22.20 -0.03 -1.94
CA SER A 201 21.44 1.20 -1.68
C SER A 201 19.91 1.07 -1.73
N ASP A 202 19.36 -0.13 -1.97
CA ASP A 202 17.95 -0.38 -1.71
C ASP A 202 17.63 -0.08 -0.25
N LYS A 203 16.47 0.54 -0.03
CA LYS A 203 16.06 1.03 1.29
C LYS A 203 15.29 -0.03 2.05
N LEU A 204 15.65 -0.22 3.31
CA LEU A 204 14.95 -1.08 4.26
C LEU A 204 14.00 -0.25 5.12
N TYR A 205 12.75 -0.69 5.18
CA TYR A 205 11.73 -0.14 6.05
C TYR A 205 11.10 -1.25 6.90
N LYS A 206 10.68 -0.90 8.11
CA LYS A 206 9.80 -1.72 8.95
C LYS A 206 8.36 -1.26 8.78
N LEU A 207 7.44 -2.20 8.59
CA LEU A 207 6.00 -1.96 8.64
C LEU A 207 5.51 -2.08 10.08
N VAL A 208 4.85 -1.04 10.57
CA VAL A 208 4.21 -0.99 11.89
C VAL A 208 2.76 -0.57 11.74
N ASP A 209 1.92 -0.91 12.69
CA ASP A 209 0.54 -0.43 12.69
C ASP A 209 0.52 1.07 13.01
N ALA A 210 -0.35 1.82 12.32
CA ALA A 210 -0.35 3.27 12.40
C ALA A 210 -0.70 3.81 13.80
N THR A 211 -1.34 2.99 14.64
CA THR A 211 -1.65 3.26 16.05
C THR A 211 -0.40 3.24 16.94
N GLU A 212 0.62 2.44 16.61
CA GLU A 212 1.85 2.31 17.41
C GLU A 212 2.78 3.53 17.24
N VAL A 213 2.66 4.24 16.12
CA VAL A 213 3.51 5.39 15.79
C VAL A 213 3.07 6.69 16.50
N GLN A 214 1.86 6.74 17.08
CA GLN A 214 1.37 7.93 17.80
C GLN A 214 1.88 8.03 19.24
N GLN A 215 2.67 7.06 19.72
CA GLN A 215 3.19 7.00 21.10
C GLN A 215 4.71 7.22 21.21
N GLN A 216 5.37 7.70 20.16
CA GLN A 216 6.79 8.12 20.16
C GLN A 216 6.91 9.56 19.69
#